data_AF-C5A1Y9-F1
#
_entry.id   AF-C5A1Y9-F1
#
_cell.length_a   1.000
_cell.length_b   1.000
_cell.length_c   1.000
_cell.angle_alpha   90.00
_cell.angle_beta   90.00
_cell.angle_gamma   90.00
#
_symmetry.space_group_name_H-M   'P 1'
#
loop_
_entity.id
_entity.type
_entity.pdbx_description
1 polymer ?
#
loop_
_entity_poly.entity_id
_entity_poly.type
_entity_poly.pdbx_seq_one_letter_code
_entity_poly.pdbx_strand_id
1 'polypeptide(L)'
;MLMGRIKRAVKIALLALILISSGKAVYLKYQIESPLKAFETAGVAVNESLIAVYHNGNTWQFATYREEDNRIIVRTVSWDFIHAFFTWSLSKNTESSKAAFNYSPLALDKTLLKKYRPHHRALLFKTLGWVYDEDIALHLPALSEVMSRGEKYSSITGLGSNRGLWINMKIICDPPSLFAHDYVCRGFIGYDGLLVIPGYRLKTGRMVWVIERPQGDFVNVTVFYPGISLSKLVKPERKINGTLTFTGRSVQLLREAVPDYVERDILYIELEVMDDRNHSSVGGIFVLPKDRYGTFDESWEGEEE
;
A
#
# COMPACT_ATOMS: atom_id res chain seq x y z
N MET A 1 -56.97 4.74 28.02
CA MET A 1 -56.72 3.39 27.46
C MET A 1 -55.96 3.42 26.12
N LEU A 2 -56.28 4.32 25.19
CA LEU A 2 -55.66 4.43 23.87
C LEU A 2 -54.13 4.65 23.89
N MET A 3 -53.65 5.57 24.74
CA MET A 3 -52.23 5.91 24.85
C MET A 3 -51.34 4.73 25.31
N GLY A 4 -51.89 3.81 26.12
CA GLY A 4 -51.19 2.59 26.54
C GLY A 4 -51.03 1.56 25.41
N ARG A 5 -52.03 1.45 24.53
CA ARG A 5 -51.99 0.56 23.36
C ARG A 5 -50.97 1.06 22.33
N ILE A 6 -50.91 2.37 22.09
CA ILE A 6 -49.93 3.00 21.19
C ILE A 6 -48.50 2.75 21.69
N LYS A 7 -48.21 3.00 22.98
CA LYS A 7 -46.88 2.74 23.56
C LYS A 7 -46.46 1.27 23.44
N ARG A 8 -47.39 0.33 23.61
CA ARG A 8 -47.10 -1.10 23.44
C ARG A 8 -46.82 -1.46 21.97
N ALA A 9 -47.61 -0.93 21.03
CA ALA A 9 -47.40 -1.14 19.60
C ALA A 9 -46.03 -0.60 19.14
N VAL A 10 -45.64 0.60 19.59
CA VAL A 10 -44.33 1.19 19.28
C VAL A 10 -43.20 0.32 19.82
N LYS A 11 -43.29 -0.20 21.05
CA LYS A 11 -42.28 -1.11 21.61
C LYS A 11 -42.15 -2.41 20.81
N ILE A 12 -43.26 -2.99 20.37
CA ILE A 12 -43.26 -4.21 19.56
C ILE A 12 -42.63 -3.93 18.18
N ALA A 13 -43.01 -2.82 17.54
CA ALA A 13 -42.44 -2.42 16.26
C ALA A 13 -40.93 -2.17 16.36
N LEU A 14 -40.47 -1.50 17.43
CA LEU A 14 -39.05 -1.26 17.68
C LEU A 14 -38.29 -2.58 17.90
N LEU A 15 -38.85 -3.49 18.69
CA LEU A 15 -38.25 -4.81 18.92
C LEU A 15 -38.13 -5.60 17.60
N ALA A 16 -39.19 -5.60 16.79
CA ALA A 16 -39.17 -6.25 15.48
C ALA A 16 -38.11 -5.64 14.55
N LEU A 17 -37.99 -4.32 14.52
CA LEU A 17 -36.98 -3.62 13.71
C LEU A 17 -35.55 -3.98 14.15
N ILE A 18 -35.30 -4.06 15.47
CA ILE A 18 -34.01 -4.46 16.02
C ILE A 18 -33.69 -5.90 15.59
N LEU A 19 -34.64 -6.84 15.74
CA LEU A 19 -34.43 -8.24 15.37
C LEU A 19 -34.16 -8.42 13.88
N ILE A 20 -34.91 -7.74 13.02
CA ILE A 20 -34.71 -7.77 11.55
C ILE A 20 -33.32 -7.22 11.20
N SER A 21 -32.95 -6.08 11.79
CA SER A 21 -31.66 -5.42 11.53
C SER A 21 -30.48 -6.29 12.01
N SER A 22 -30.60 -6.91 13.18
CA SER A 22 -29.60 -7.85 13.70
C SER A 22 -29.47 -9.10 12.82
N GLY A 23 -30.60 -9.70 12.41
CA GLY A 23 -30.59 -10.85 11.51
C GLY A 23 -29.95 -10.53 10.16
N LYS A 24 -30.24 -9.34 9.61
CA LYS A 24 -29.62 -8.85 8.38
C LYS A 24 -28.11 -8.62 8.54
N ALA A 25 -27.67 -8.01 9.64
CA ALA A 25 -26.26 -7.76 9.91
C ALA A 25 -25.46 -9.06 10.02
N VAL A 26 -26.01 -10.11 10.65
CA VAL A 26 -25.40 -11.44 10.72
C VAL A 26 -25.34 -12.10 9.34
N TYR A 27 -26.41 -12.00 8.55
CA TYR A 27 -26.43 -12.52 7.19
C TYR A 27 -25.35 -11.88 6.31
N LEU A 28 -25.17 -10.56 6.39
CA LEU A 28 -24.13 -9.84 5.66
C LEU A 28 -22.72 -10.25 6.09
N LYS A 29 -22.50 -10.53 7.38
CA LYS A 29 -21.24 -11.10 7.87
C LYS A 29 -20.93 -12.42 7.16
N TYR A 30 -21.91 -13.31 7.11
CA TYR A 30 -21.78 -14.63 6.47
C TYR A 30 -21.53 -14.53 4.95
N GLN A 31 -21.97 -13.45 4.29
CA GLN A 31 -21.69 -13.23 2.87
C GLN A 31 -20.21 -12.94 2.58
N ILE A 32 -19.44 -12.45 3.56
CA ILE A 32 -18.01 -12.15 3.34
C ILE A 32 -17.10 -13.03 4.19
N GLU A 33 -17.63 -14.08 4.82
CA GLU A 33 -16.81 -15.00 5.62
C GLU A 33 -15.90 -15.86 4.73
N SER A 34 -16.31 -16.12 3.48
CA SER A 34 -15.47 -16.82 2.50
C SER A 34 -14.89 -15.85 1.46
N PRO A 35 -13.64 -16.06 1.00
CA PRO A 35 -13.02 -15.20 0.00
C PRO A 35 -13.78 -15.17 -1.32
N LEU A 36 -14.38 -16.30 -1.72
CA LEU A 36 -15.14 -16.38 -2.98
C LEU A 36 -16.40 -15.51 -2.93
N LYS A 37 -17.18 -15.61 -1.84
CA LYS A 37 -18.38 -14.77 -1.71
C LYS A 37 -18.01 -13.30 -1.48
N ALA A 38 -16.92 -13.03 -0.76
CA ALA A 38 -16.38 -11.67 -0.63
C ALA A 38 -15.96 -11.09 -2.00
N PHE A 39 -15.32 -11.91 -2.85
CA PHE A 39 -14.93 -11.55 -4.21
C PHE A 39 -16.15 -11.27 -5.11
N GLU A 40 -17.16 -12.13 -5.07
CA GLU A 40 -18.44 -11.92 -5.77
C GLU A 40 -19.12 -10.64 -5.27
N THR A 41 -19.14 -10.44 -3.95
CA THR A 41 -19.73 -9.26 -3.31
C THR A 41 -18.99 -7.98 -3.67
N ALA A 42 -17.67 -8.04 -3.89
CA ALA A 42 -16.87 -6.91 -4.34
C ALA A 42 -17.28 -6.42 -5.74
N GLY A 43 -17.93 -7.26 -6.56
CA GLY A 43 -18.39 -6.88 -7.89
C GLY A 43 -17.23 -6.71 -8.88
N VAL A 44 -16.28 -7.64 -8.87
CA VAL A 44 -15.19 -7.68 -9.85
C VAL A 44 -15.75 -8.05 -11.22
N ALA A 45 -15.43 -7.25 -12.24
CA ALA A 45 -15.91 -7.49 -13.60
C ALA A 45 -15.26 -8.73 -14.23
N VAL A 46 -15.93 -9.33 -15.23
CA VAL A 46 -15.50 -10.59 -15.85
C VAL A 46 -14.18 -10.43 -16.62
N ASN A 47 -13.95 -9.26 -17.22
CA ASN A 47 -12.74 -8.91 -17.98
C ASN A 47 -11.55 -8.50 -17.10
N GLU A 48 -11.68 -8.58 -15.78
CA GLU A 48 -10.61 -8.22 -14.86
C GLU A 48 -9.87 -9.45 -14.34
N SER A 49 -8.55 -9.40 -14.45
CA SER A 49 -7.66 -10.40 -13.89
C SER A 49 -7.40 -10.07 -12.42
N LEU A 50 -7.68 -11.01 -11.52
CA LEU A 50 -7.33 -10.88 -10.11
C LEU A 50 -5.81 -11.02 -9.95
N ILE A 51 -5.14 -10.10 -9.27
CA ILE A 51 -3.65 -10.09 -9.16
C ILE A 51 -3.16 -10.22 -7.71
N ALA A 52 -3.95 -9.77 -6.73
CA ALA A 52 -3.67 -10.01 -5.32
C ALA A 52 -4.97 -10.00 -4.50
N VAL A 53 -4.97 -10.72 -3.38
CA VAL A 53 -6.05 -10.64 -2.39
C VAL A 53 -5.46 -10.43 -1.02
N TYR A 54 -6.02 -9.50 -0.26
CA TYR A 54 -5.65 -9.30 1.12
C TYR A 54 -6.87 -9.42 2.02
N HIS A 55 -6.68 -10.07 3.16
CA HIS A 55 -7.66 -10.20 4.22
C HIS A 55 -7.08 -9.64 5.51
N ASN A 56 -7.87 -8.86 6.23
CA ASN A 56 -7.56 -8.43 7.59
C ASN A 56 -8.83 -8.33 8.43
N GLY A 57 -9.03 -9.27 9.35
CA GLY A 57 -10.18 -9.29 10.27
C GLY A 57 -11.51 -9.46 9.54
N ASN A 58 -12.25 -8.37 9.37
CA ASN A 58 -13.55 -8.35 8.69
C ASN A 58 -13.49 -7.63 7.32
N THR A 59 -12.29 -7.40 6.81
CA THR A 59 -12.03 -6.62 5.60
C THR A 59 -11.34 -7.49 4.57
N TRP A 60 -11.90 -7.50 3.37
CA TRP A 60 -11.31 -8.09 2.17
C TRP A 60 -10.93 -7.01 1.19
N GLN A 61 -9.78 -7.19 0.54
CA GLN A 61 -9.34 -6.37 -0.57
C GLN A 61 -8.94 -7.25 -1.74
N PHE A 62 -9.40 -6.86 -2.94
CA PHE A 62 -9.11 -7.55 -4.19
C PHE A 62 -8.47 -6.55 -5.13
N ALA A 63 -7.19 -6.75 -5.43
CA ALA A 63 -6.51 -6.03 -6.49
C ALA A 63 -6.73 -6.76 -7.82
N THR A 64 -7.19 -6.04 -8.83
CA THR A 64 -7.41 -6.55 -10.17
C THR A 64 -6.74 -5.66 -11.21
N TYR A 65 -6.46 -6.25 -12.36
CA TYR A 65 -5.91 -5.56 -13.52
C TYR A 65 -6.83 -5.77 -14.72
N ARG A 66 -7.10 -4.68 -15.42
CA ARG A 66 -7.82 -4.67 -16.69
C ARG A 66 -6.86 -4.24 -17.78
N GLU A 67 -6.56 -5.18 -18.68
CA GLU A 67 -5.56 -4.98 -19.72
C GLU A 67 -6.06 -4.03 -20.81
N GLU A 68 -7.36 -4.04 -21.13
CA GLU A 68 -7.93 -3.26 -22.23
C GLU A 68 -7.73 -1.73 -22.07
N ASP A 69 -7.84 -1.22 -20.84
CA ASP A 69 -7.66 0.20 -20.52
C ASP A 69 -6.41 0.47 -19.66
N ASN A 70 -5.57 -0.56 -19.46
CA ASN A 70 -4.36 -0.51 -18.63
C ASN A 70 -4.67 0.09 -17.25
N ARG A 71 -5.63 -0.47 -16.52
CA ARG A 71 -6.02 0.00 -15.18
C ARG A 71 -5.81 -1.05 -14.12
N ILE A 72 -5.32 -0.60 -12.97
CA ILE A 72 -5.31 -1.38 -11.75
C ILE A 72 -6.43 -0.87 -10.83
N ILE A 73 -7.12 -1.79 -10.17
CA ILE A 73 -8.30 -1.51 -9.36
C ILE A 73 -8.18 -2.26 -8.04
N VAL A 74 -8.37 -1.57 -6.91
CA VAL A 74 -8.45 -2.19 -5.58
C VAL A 74 -9.88 -2.04 -5.08
N ARG A 75 -10.56 -3.17 -4.88
CA ARG A 75 -11.90 -3.20 -4.29
C ARG A 75 -11.82 -3.69 -2.87
N THR A 76 -12.39 -2.92 -1.96
CA THR A 76 -12.48 -3.24 -0.53
C THR A 76 -13.93 -3.58 -0.19
N VAL A 77 -14.14 -4.66 0.53
CA VAL A 77 -15.41 -5.01 1.15
C VAL A 77 -15.17 -5.26 2.63
N SER A 78 -15.89 -4.57 3.50
CA SER A 78 -15.77 -4.74 4.94
C SER A 78 -17.11 -4.90 5.63
N TRP A 79 -17.10 -5.72 6.67
CA TRP A 79 -18.22 -5.84 7.60
C TRP A 79 -17.92 -5.09 8.89
N ASP A 80 -18.83 -4.17 9.20
CA ASP A 80 -18.93 -3.49 10.49
C ASP A 80 -20.36 -3.65 10.99
N PHE A 81 -20.54 -4.06 12.24
CA PHE A 81 -21.86 -4.37 12.78
C PHE A 81 -22.76 -3.14 12.81
N ILE A 82 -22.22 -1.97 13.20
CA ILE A 82 -22.99 -0.73 13.32
C ILE A 82 -23.46 -0.30 11.93
N HIS A 83 -22.53 -0.23 10.97
CA HIS A 83 -22.85 0.07 9.58
C HIS A 83 -23.92 -0.90 9.06
N ALA A 84 -23.66 -2.22 9.14
CA ALA A 84 -24.58 -3.24 8.63
C ALA A 84 -25.96 -3.20 9.32
N PHE A 85 -26.03 -2.86 10.61
CA PHE A 85 -27.27 -2.75 11.36
C PHE A 85 -28.11 -1.55 10.90
N PHE A 86 -27.49 -0.41 10.59
CA PHE A 86 -28.20 0.81 10.20
C PHE A 86 -28.45 0.94 8.69
N THR A 87 -27.50 0.51 7.85
CA THR A 87 -27.59 0.64 6.39
C THR A 87 -28.09 -0.63 5.70
N TRP A 88 -28.11 -1.76 6.43
CA TRP A 88 -28.44 -3.08 5.89
C TRP A 88 -27.57 -3.48 4.68
N SER A 89 -26.36 -2.93 4.61
CA SER A 89 -25.38 -3.18 3.56
C SER A 89 -23.97 -3.40 4.13
N LEU A 90 -23.07 -3.91 3.28
CA LEU A 90 -21.64 -3.98 3.56
C LEU A 90 -20.99 -2.68 3.12
N SER A 91 -19.96 -2.27 3.83
CA SER A 91 -19.12 -1.17 3.38
C SER A 91 -18.31 -1.64 2.16
N LYS A 92 -18.35 -0.85 1.09
CA LYS A 92 -17.63 -1.11 -0.15
C LYS A 92 -16.89 0.14 -0.58
N ASN A 93 -15.64 -0.02 -0.96
CA ASN A 93 -14.83 1.05 -1.56
C ASN A 93 -14.14 0.51 -2.81
N THR A 94 -14.00 1.35 -3.84
CA THR A 94 -13.26 1.01 -5.05
C THR A 94 -12.31 2.14 -5.39
N GLU A 95 -11.03 1.81 -5.46
CA GLU A 95 -9.99 2.70 -5.95
C GLU A 95 -9.51 2.19 -7.31
N SER A 96 -9.20 3.10 -8.23
CA SER A 96 -8.65 2.73 -9.54
C SER A 96 -7.64 3.77 -10.01
N SER A 97 -6.59 3.31 -10.67
CA SER A 97 -5.61 4.17 -11.33
C SER A 97 -5.16 3.56 -12.66
N LYS A 98 -4.55 4.37 -13.51
CA LYS A 98 -3.88 3.89 -14.72
C LYS A 98 -2.63 3.13 -14.26
N ALA A 99 -2.51 1.86 -14.66
CA ALA A 99 -1.40 1.03 -14.23
C ALA A 99 -0.06 1.56 -14.80
N ALA A 100 0.95 1.63 -13.94
CA ALA A 100 2.29 2.03 -14.36
C ALA A 100 3.00 0.94 -15.21
N PHE A 101 2.62 -0.33 -14.99
CA PHE A 101 3.18 -1.54 -15.59
C PHE A 101 2.07 -2.46 -16.11
N ASN A 102 2.43 -3.41 -16.96
CA ASN A 102 1.54 -4.52 -17.31
C ASN A 102 1.51 -5.54 -16.15
N TYR A 103 0.35 -5.70 -15.51
CA TYR A 103 0.15 -6.62 -14.38
C TYR A 103 -0.32 -8.02 -14.78
N SER A 104 -0.56 -8.31 -16.07
CA SER A 104 -0.96 -9.64 -16.53
C SER A 104 -0.06 -10.79 -16.04
N PRO A 105 1.28 -10.63 -15.90
CA PRO A 105 2.14 -11.65 -15.29
C PRO A 105 1.76 -12.02 -13.85
N LEU A 106 1.11 -11.13 -13.10
CA LEU A 106 0.65 -11.33 -11.73
C LEU A 106 -0.77 -11.94 -11.65
N ALA A 107 -1.45 -12.18 -12.77
CA ALA A 107 -2.78 -12.75 -12.78
C ALA A 107 -2.87 -14.10 -12.05
N LEU A 108 -3.81 -14.19 -11.12
CA LEU A 108 -4.13 -15.30 -10.24
C LEU A 108 -5.20 -16.21 -10.87
N ASP A 109 -5.08 -17.51 -10.62
CA ASP A 109 -6.21 -18.42 -10.79
C ASP A 109 -7.22 -18.21 -9.64
N LYS A 110 -8.47 -17.86 -9.99
CA LYS A 110 -9.58 -17.68 -9.03
C LYS A 110 -9.85 -18.93 -8.20
N THR A 111 -9.48 -20.13 -8.67
CA THR A 111 -9.62 -21.37 -7.87
C THR A 111 -8.80 -21.34 -6.58
N LEU A 112 -7.72 -20.53 -6.51
CA LEU A 112 -6.89 -20.37 -5.31
C LEU A 112 -7.65 -19.74 -4.13
N LEU A 113 -8.73 -19.01 -4.39
CA LEU A 113 -9.61 -18.48 -3.34
C LEU A 113 -10.21 -19.59 -2.47
N LYS A 114 -10.44 -20.78 -3.04
CA LYS A 114 -11.03 -21.91 -2.31
C LYS A 114 -10.07 -22.54 -1.29
N LYS A 115 -8.77 -22.25 -1.37
CA LYS A 115 -7.72 -22.80 -0.50
C LYS A 115 -7.50 -21.98 0.78
N TYR A 116 -8.26 -20.90 0.97
CA TYR A 116 -8.12 -20.02 2.11
C TYR A 116 -8.40 -20.72 3.43
N ARG A 117 -7.58 -20.40 4.44
CA ARG A 117 -7.80 -20.79 5.84
C ARG A 117 -8.08 -19.55 6.67
N PRO A 118 -9.14 -19.52 7.50
CA PRO A 118 -9.45 -18.36 8.34
C PRO A 118 -8.25 -17.92 9.18
N HIS A 119 -7.80 -16.68 8.99
CA HIS A 119 -6.68 -16.06 9.71
C HIS A 119 -6.96 -14.58 9.97
N HIS A 120 -6.21 -14.00 10.91
CA HIS A 120 -6.34 -12.58 11.19
C HIS A 120 -5.89 -11.75 9.98
N ARG A 121 -4.70 -12.02 9.43
CA ARG A 121 -4.23 -11.42 8.18
C ARG A 121 -3.82 -12.48 7.18
N ALA A 122 -4.14 -12.27 5.91
CA ALA A 122 -3.71 -13.15 4.84
C ALA A 122 -3.49 -12.37 3.54
N LEU A 123 -2.47 -12.77 2.77
CA LEU A 123 -2.19 -12.25 1.43
C LEU A 123 -2.14 -13.44 0.46
N LEU A 124 -2.92 -13.38 -0.61
CA LEU A 124 -2.82 -14.28 -1.75
C LEU A 124 -2.06 -13.60 -2.87
N PHE A 125 -0.97 -14.22 -3.30
CA PHE A 125 -0.17 -13.78 -4.43
C PHE A 125 0.18 -14.96 -5.34
N LYS A 126 0.47 -14.70 -6.62
CA LYS A 126 0.53 -15.76 -7.65
C LYS A 126 1.60 -16.79 -7.36
N THR A 127 2.77 -16.31 -6.97
CA THR A 127 3.98 -17.10 -6.72
C THR A 127 3.97 -17.80 -5.37
N LEU A 128 3.30 -17.22 -4.38
CA LEU A 128 3.34 -17.70 -3.00
C LEU A 128 2.12 -18.53 -2.61
N GLY A 129 1.00 -18.36 -3.32
CA GLY A 129 -0.29 -18.77 -2.78
C GLY A 129 -0.69 -17.90 -1.59
N TRP A 130 -1.38 -18.50 -0.61
CA TRP A 130 -1.77 -17.82 0.62
C TRP A 130 -0.61 -17.76 1.61
N VAL A 131 -0.29 -16.56 2.06
CA VAL A 131 0.65 -16.27 3.15
C VAL A 131 -0.11 -15.59 4.28
N TYR A 132 0.24 -15.89 5.53
CA TYR A 132 -0.55 -15.50 6.69
C TYR A 132 0.27 -14.65 7.66
N ASP A 133 -0.41 -13.70 8.30
CA ASP A 133 0.09 -12.93 9.43
C ASP A 133 1.49 -12.33 9.24
N GLU A 134 2.43 -12.69 10.11
CA GLU A 134 3.78 -12.13 10.15
C GLU A 134 4.67 -12.63 9.00
N ASP A 135 4.33 -13.78 8.40
CA ASP A 135 5.11 -14.39 7.33
C ASP A 135 5.01 -13.61 6.03
N ILE A 136 3.99 -12.75 5.88
CA ILE A 136 3.81 -11.90 4.69
C ILE A 136 5.10 -11.11 4.40
N ALA A 137 5.74 -10.58 5.45
CA ALA A 137 6.97 -9.79 5.33
C ALA A 137 8.19 -10.60 4.87
N LEU A 138 8.26 -11.87 5.29
CA LEU A 138 9.41 -12.72 5.02
C LEU A 138 9.52 -13.09 3.53
N HIS A 139 8.40 -13.02 2.81
CA HIS A 139 8.33 -13.35 1.39
C HIS A 139 8.50 -12.14 0.47
N LEU A 140 8.57 -10.92 1.02
CA LEU A 140 8.88 -9.72 0.23
C LEU A 140 10.37 -9.71 -0.13
N PRO A 141 10.74 -9.27 -1.35
CA PRO A 141 12.14 -9.22 -1.75
C PRO A 141 12.99 -8.39 -0.80
N ALA A 142 14.15 -8.90 -0.41
CA ALA A 142 15.14 -8.12 0.32
C ALA A 142 15.91 -7.21 -0.65
N LEU A 143 16.39 -6.07 -0.16
CA LEU A 143 17.18 -5.15 -0.99
C LEU A 143 18.42 -5.83 -1.62
N SER A 144 19.07 -6.72 -0.86
CA SER A 144 20.22 -7.50 -1.33
C SER A 144 19.87 -8.52 -2.42
N GLU A 145 18.61 -8.92 -2.55
CA GLU A 145 18.14 -9.85 -3.58
C GLU A 145 17.86 -9.13 -4.91
N VAL A 146 17.57 -7.82 -4.87
CA VAL A 146 17.19 -7.01 -6.05
C VAL A 146 18.32 -6.13 -6.57
N MET A 147 19.35 -5.92 -5.75
CA MET A 147 20.57 -5.20 -6.10
C MET A 147 21.71 -6.15 -6.45
N SER A 148 22.38 -5.87 -7.56
CA SER A 148 23.59 -6.57 -8.02
C SER A 148 24.83 -5.74 -7.72
N ARG A 149 25.92 -6.41 -7.36
CA ARG A 149 27.23 -5.73 -7.19
C ARG A 149 27.74 -5.23 -8.54
N GLY A 150 28.14 -3.96 -8.61
CA GLY A 150 28.78 -3.36 -9.78
C GLY A 150 27.81 -2.73 -10.80
N GLU A 151 26.51 -2.79 -10.55
CA GLU A 151 25.52 -2.07 -11.37
C GLU A 151 25.39 -0.60 -10.95
N LYS A 152 25.00 0.24 -11.91
CA LYS A 152 24.66 1.65 -11.67
C LYS A 152 23.15 1.80 -11.50
N TYR A 153 22.75 2.59 -10.51
CA TYR A 153 21.34 2.85 -10.18
C TYR A 153 21.07 4.35 -10.20
N SER A 154 19.98 4.75 -10.85
CA SER A 154 19.48 6.13 -10.82
C SER A 154 18.69 6.39 -9.54
N SER A 155 17.85 5.44 -9.14
CA SER A 155 17.00 5.50 -7.95
C SER A 155 16.65 4.10 -7.48
N ILE A 156 16.45 3.94 -6.16
CA ILE A 156 15.94 2.73 -5.53
C ILE A 156 14.85 3.17 -4.54
N THR A 157 13.62 2.75 -4.75
CA THR A 157 12.49 3.11 -3.90
C THR A 157 11.86 1.86 -3.30
N GLY A 158 11.71 1.83 -1.99
CA GLY A 158 11.03 0.79 -1.25
C GLY A 158 9.62 1.21 -0.88
N LEU A 159 8.63 0.43 -1.32
CA LEU A 159 7.21 0.69 -1.12
C LEU A 159 6.60 -0.36 -0.20
N GLY A 160 5.93 0.10 0.85
CA GLY A 160 5.29 -0.78 1.82
C GLY A 160 4.06 -0.16 2.47
N SER A 161 3.09 -1.02 2.79
CA SER A 161 1.96 -0.64 3.64
C SER A 161 1.89 -1.49 4.90
N ASN A 162 1.48 -0.88 6.02
CA ASN A 162 1.19 -1.63 7.23
C ASN A 162 -0.21 -2.26 7.19
N ARG A 163 -1.07 -1.80 6.27
CA ARG A 163 -2.49 -2.13 6.20
C ARG A 163 -2.97 -2.13 4.76
N GLY A 164 -3.27 -3.31 4.22
CA GLY A 164 -3.98 -3.41 2.96
C GLY A 164 -3.17 -3.15 1.69
N LEU A 165 -3.86 -3.30 0.57
CA LEU A 165 -3.40 -3.08 -0.80
C LEU A 165 -3.68 -1.62 -1.21
N TRP A 166 -2.73 -1.00 -1.91
CA TRP A 166 -2.83 0.39 -2.36
C TRP A 166 -2.32 0.55 -3.79
N ILE A 167 -2.84 1.56 -4.51
CA ILE A 167 -2.47 1.81 -5.92
C ILE A 167 -2.31 3.28 -6.29
N ASN A 168 -2.56 4.20 -5.35
CA ASN A 168 -2.54 5.64 -5.58
C ASN A 168 -1.44 6.29 -4.75
N MET A 169 -0.87 7.35 -5.30
CA MET A 169 -0.06 8.29 -4.53
C MET A 169 -0.98 9.12 -3.62
N LYS A 170 -0.62 9.27 -2.35
CA LYS A 170 -1.33 10.12 -1.38
C LYS A 170 -0.45 11.28 -0.95
N ILE A 171 -1.05 12.47 -0.91
CA ILE A 171 -0.41 13.65 -0.32
C ILE A 171 -0.44 13.53 1.20
N ILE A 172 0.69 13.74 1.85
CA ILE A 172 0.78 13.89 3.31
C ILE A 172 0.57 15.36 3.63
N CYS A 173 -0.50 15.67 4.36
CA CYS A 173 -0.70 16.99 4.91
C CYS A 173 -0.91 16.87 6.42
N ASP A 174 -0.23 17.72 7.19
CA ASP A 174 -0.49 17.78 8.62
C ASP A 174 -1.87 18.36 8.87
N PRO A 175 -2.59 17.87 9.88
CA PRO A 175 -3.77 18.56 10.34
C PRO A 175 -3.38 19.98 10.78
N PRO A 176 -4.23 20.98 10.52
CA PRO A 176 -3.97 22.33 10.98
C PRO A 176 -3.73 22.33 12.49
N SER A 177 -2.74 23.11 12.95
CA SER A 177 -2.72 23.49 14.36
C SER A 177 -4.05 24.17 14.68
N LEU A 178 -4.57 24.01 15.89
CA LEU A 178 -5.84 24.62 16.35
C LEU A 178 -5.96 26.14 16.10
N PHE A 179 -4.87 26.80 15.69
CA PHE A 179 -4.77 28.24 15.47
C PHE A 179 -4.40 28.66 14.04
N ALA A 180 -4.17 27.73 13.10
CA ALA A 180 -3.81 28.05 11.72
C ALA A 180 -4.69 27.26 10.75
N HIS A 181 -5.46 27.94 9.90
CA HIS A 181 -6.32 27.30 8.91
C HIS A 181 -5.58 26.76 7.67
N ASP A 182 -4.24 26.73 7.71
CA ASP A 182 -3.41 26.34 6.59
C ASP A 182 -2.89 24.90 6.77
N TYR A 183 -3.16 24.06 5.78
CA TYR A 183 -2.59 22.73 5.68
C TYR A 183 -1.16 22.83 5.17
N VAL A 184 -0.20 22.32 5.94
CA VAL A 184 1.17 22.14 5.45
C VAL A 184 1.28 20.74 4.89
N CYS A 185 1.34 20.64 3.55
CA CYS A 185 1.59 19.38 2.88
C CYS A 185 3.10 19.13 2.80
N ARG A 186 3.57 18.04 3.40
CA ARG A 186 4.99 17.74 3.56
C ARG A 186 5.56 16.90 2.42
N GLY A 187 4.72 16.13 1.72
CA GLY A 187 5.19 15.27 0.63
C GLY A 187 4.11 14.33 0.11
N PHE A 188 4.55 13.26 -0.54
CA PHE A 188 3.68 12.22 -1.11
C PHE A 188 4.12 10.84 -0.61
N ILE A 189 3.22 9.85 -0.63
CA ILE A 189 3.53 8.44 -0.39
C ILE A 189 2.86 7.59 -1.47
N GLY A 190 3.59 6.60 -1.97
CA GLY A 190 3.13 5.66 -2.97
C GLY A 190 3.45 6.14 -4.38
N TYR A 191 3.30 5.23 -5.33
CA TYR A 191 3.54 5.49 -6.73
C TYR A 191 2.24 5.26 -7.50
N ASP A 192 1.78 6.27 -8.25
CA ASP A 192 0.50 6.18 -8.95
C ASP A 192 0.51 5.02 -9.97
N GLY A 193 -0.49 4.14 -9.89
CA GLY A 193 -0.57 2.96 -10.73
C GLY A 193 0.35 1.80 -10.33
N LEU A 194 0.99 1.87 -9.15
CA LEU A 194 1.82 0.79 -8.60
C LEU A 194 1.13 0.09 -7.42
N LEU A 195 0.99 -1.23 -7.48
CA LEU A 195 0.41 -2.01 -6.38
C LEU A 195 1.36 -2.08 -5.18
N VAL A 196 1.06 -1.35 -4.12
CA VAL A 196 1.74 -1.53 -2.84
C VAL A 196 1.02 -2.62 -2.05
N ILE A 197 1.79 -3.59 -1.57
CA ILE A 197 1.28 -4.73 -0.78
C ILE A 197 1.63 -4.59 0.71
N PRO A 198 0.78 -5.13 1.60
CA PRO A 198 1.03 -5.03 3.02
C PRO A 198 2.15 -5.97 3.47
N GLY A 199 2.77 -5.64 4.60
CA GLY A 199 3.73 -6.52 5.28
C GLY A 199 5.19 -6.10 5.14
N TYR A 200 5.50 -4.82 4.93
CA TYR A 200 6.90 -4.39 4.98
C TYR A 200 7.50 -4.62 6.39
N ARG A 201 8.80 -4.90 6.44
CA ARG A 201 9.59 -4.90 7.68
C ARG A 201 10.85 -4.08 7.46
N LEU A 202 10.88 -2.87 8.03
CA LEU A 202 12.03 -1.97 7.96
C LEU A 202 13.31 -2.63 8.47
N LYS A 203 13.24 -3.35 9.59
CA LYS A 203 14.40 -4.05 10.18
C LYS A 203 15.06 -5.06 9.24
N THR A 204 14.30 -5.66 8.34
CA THR A 204 14.82 -6.69 7.41
C THR A 204 15.02 -6.15 5.99
N GLY A 205 14.71 -4.88 5.73
CA GLY A 205 14.79 -4.31 4.38
C GLY A 205 13.95 -5.07 3.34
N ARG A 206 12.82 -5.66 3.76
CA ARG A 206 11.94 -6.46 2.89
C ARG A 206 10.67 -5.67 2.58
N MET A 207 10.48 -5.36 1.29
CA MET A 207 9.35 -4.57 0.76
C MET A 207 9.22 -4.73 -0.76
N VAL A 208 8.24 -4.07 -1.38
CA VAL A 208 8.21 -3.96 -2.84
C VAL A 208 9.28 -2.96 -3.25
N TRP A 209 10.24 -3.38 -4.07
CA TRP A 209 11.32 -2.50 -4.52
C TRP A 209 11.05 -2.00 -5.93
N VAL A 210 11.29 -0.72 -6.17
CA VAL A 210 11.29 -0.08 -7.48
C VAL A 210 12.73 0.36 -7.74
N ILE A 211 13.34 -0.16 -8.79
CA ILE A 211 14.72 0.14 -9.15
C ILE A 211 14.77 0.77 -10.52
N GLU A 212 15.41 1.92 -10.60
CA GLU A 212 15.66 2.65 -11.83
C GLU A 212 17.11 2.47 -12.24
N ARG A 213 17.32 1.91 -13.43
CA ARG A 213 18.67 1.75 -14.03
C ARG A 213 18.81 2.62 -15.27
N PRO A 214 19.90 3.38 -15.42
CA PRO A 214 20.14 4.12 -16.65
C PRO A 214 20.42 3.13 -17.80
N GLN A 215 19.78 3.34 -18.95
CA GLN A 215 19.95 2.55 -20.17
C GLN A 215 19.98 3.48 -21.39
N GLY A 216 21.16 4.06 -21.64
CA GLY A 216 21.33 5.11 -22.65
C GLY A 216 20.53 6.37 -22.27
N ASP A 217 19.71 6.85 -23.20
CA ASP A 217 18.81 8.01 -22.98
C ASP A 217 17.52 7.65 -22.21
N PHE A 218 17.37 6.40 -21.79
CA PHE A 218 16.20 5.89 -21.09
C PHE A 218 16.55 5.44 -19.68
N VAL A 219 15.52 5.26 -18.87
CA VAL A 219 15.58 4.61 -17.57
C VAL A 219 14.76 3.33 -17.63
N ASN A 220 15.39 2.20 -17.31
CA ASN A 220 14.67 0.96 -17.10
C ASN A 220 14.18 0.92 -15.65
N VAL A 221 12.87 1.05 -15.48
CA VAL A 221 12.20 0.99 -14.17
C VAL A 221 11.73 -0.45 -13.96
N THR A 222 12.17 -1.08 -12.88
CA THR A 222 11.78 -2.45 -12.52
C THR A 222 11.19 -2.50 -11.13
N VAL A 223 10.00 -3.08 -11.00
CA VAL A 223 9.33 -3.31 -9.72
C VAL A 223 9.43 -4.78 -9.34
N PHE A 224 9.86 -5.06 -8.13
CA PHE A 224 10.06 -6.40 -7.59
C PHE A 224 8.96 -6.74 -6.60
N TYR A 225 8.14 -7.71 -6.99
CA TYR A 225 7.17 -8.39 -6.14
C TYR A 225 7.73 -9.75 -5.71
N PRO A 226 7.09 -10.47 -4.78
CA PRO A 226 7.50 -11.82 -4.44
C PRO A 226 7.58 -12.74 -5.67
N GLY A 227 8.79 -13.17 -6.03
CA GLY A 227 9.06 -14.10 -7.11
C GLY A 227 8.78 -13.62 -8.55
N ILE A 228 8.33 -12.37 -8.75
CA ILE A 228 8.07 -11.79 -10.08
C ILE A 228 8.56 -10.34 -10.10
N SER A 229 9.21 -9.94 -11.19
CA SER A 229 9.55 -8.56 -11.49
C SER A 229 8.77 -8.05 -12.70
N LEU A 230 8.34 -6.79 -12.66
CA LEU A 230 7.75 -6.08 -13.79
C LEU A 230 8.72 -4.98 -14.23
N SER A 231 9.01 -4.88 -15.53
CA SER A 231 9.95 -3.87 -16.04
C SER A 231 9.32 -3.05 -17.16
N LYS A 232 9.75 -1.79 -17.27
CA LYS A 232 9.36 -0.88 -18.35
C LYS A 232 10.49 0.10 -18.63
N LEU A 233 10.73 0.35 -19.91
CA LEU A 233 11.59 1.44 -20.36
C LEU A 233 10.80 2.74 -20.39
N VAL A 234 11.32 3.76 -19.71
CA VAL A 234 10.73 5.09 -19.63
C VAL A 234 11.75 6.10 -20.12
N LYS A 235 11.32 7.04 -20.96
CA LYS A 235 12.15 8.18 -21.29
C LYS A 235 12.02 9.17 -20.13
N PRO A 236 13.11 9.57 -19.47
CA PRO A 236 13.01 10.54 -18.39
C PRO A 236 12.48 11.85 -18.98
N GLU A 237 11.23 12.18 -18.64
CA GLU A 237 10.75 13.55 -18.86
C GLU A 237 11.60 14.45 -17.96
N ARG A 238 12.08 15.59 -18.51
CA ARG A 238 13.00 16.52 -17.85
C ARG A 238 12.70 16.62 -16.34
N LYS A 239 13.69 16.27 -15.51
CA LYS A 239 13.66 16.39 -14.04
C LYS A 239 12.86 17.62 -13.63
N ILE A 240 11.70 17.40 -13.01
CA ILE A 240 11.14 18.42 -12.14
C ILE A 240 12.09 18.44 -10.93
N ASN A 241 12.86 19.53 -10.79
CA ASN A 241 13.63 19.80 -9.60
C ASN A 241 12.66 19.97 -8.43
N GLY A 242 12.34 18.87 -7.75
CA GLY A 242 11.67 18.86 -6.46
C GLY A 242 12.62 18.26 -5.45
N THR A 243 13.32 19.12 -4.71
CA THR A 243 14.12 18.72 -3.55
C THR A 243 13.14 18.44 -2.41
N LEU A 244 13.00 17.18 -2.01
CA LEU A 244 12.24 16.79 -0.83
C LEU A 244 13.23 16.58 0.34
N THR A 245 13.07 17.37 1.39
CA THR A 245 13.96 17.41 2.56
C THR A 245 13.34 16.63 3.73
N PHE A 246 14.00 15.59 4.26
CA PHE A 246 13.51 14.83 5.43
C PHE A 246 14.62 14.31 6.37
N THR A 247 14.21 13.90 7.60
CA THR A 247 14.96 13.98 8.88
C THR A 247 15.82 12.75 9.26
N GLY A 248 16.79 12.94 10.17
CA GLY A 248 17.93 12.04 10.46
C GLY A 248 17.68 10.68 11.13
N ARG A 249 16.45 10.29 11.50
CA ARG A 249 16.16 9.00 12.16
C ARG A 249 16.26 7.80 11.21
N SER A 250 16.07 8.04 9.91
CA SER A 250 16.04 7.02 8.86
C SER A 250 17.43 6.51 8.46
N VAL A 251 18.50 7.28 8.76
CA VAL A 251 19.90 6.93 8.46
C VAL A 251 20.42 5.82 9.38
N GLN A 252 19.97 5.77 10.64
CA GLN A 252 20.43 4.78 11.62
C GLN A 252 19.85 3.38 11.34
N LEU A 253 18.59 3.30 10.89
CA LEU A 253 17.93 2.04 10.49
C LEU A 253 18.58 1.40 9.26
N LEU A 254 19.11 2.21 8.33
CA LEU A 254 19.84 1.73 7.14
C LEU A 254 21.20 1.13 7.49
N ARG A 255 21.95 1.73 8.43
CA ARG A 255 23.21 1.16 8.93
C ARG A 255 23.01 -0.17 9.65
N GLU A 256 21.86 -0.36 10.30
CA GLU A 256 21.50 -1.63 10.95
C GLU A 256 21.02 -2.70 9.95
N ALA A 257 20.26 -2.30 8.93
CA ALA A 257 19.71 -3.23 7.93
C ALA A 257 20.72 -3.64 6.85
N VAL A 258 21.66 -2.75 6.49
CA VAL A 258 22.64 -2.97 5.40
C VAL A 258 24.01 -2.34 5.73
N PRO A 259 24.72 -2.82 6.76
CA PRO A 259 25.97 -2.22 7.22
C PRO A 259 27.08 -2.17 6.15
N ASP A 260 27.08 -3.08 5.18
CA ASP A 260 28.14 -3.23 4.17
C ASP A 260 28.00 -2.35 2.91
N TYR A 261 26.91 -1.59 2.77
CA TYR A 261 26.56 -0.89 1.50
C TYR A 261 26.67 0.64 1.57
N VAL A 262 27.22 1.19 2.66
CA VAL A 262 27.34 2.64 2.90
C VAL A 262 28.48 3.31 2.09
N GLU A 263 29.21 2.56 1.24
CA GLU A 263 30.41 3.05 0.54
C GLU A 263 30.30 3.23 -1.00
N ARG A 264 29.12 3.27 -1.65
CA ARG A 264 29.06 3.23 -3.14
C ARG A 264 28.07 4.19 -3.83
N ASP A 265 28.31 4.43 -5.13
CA ASP A 265 27.63 5.29 -6.13
C ASP A 265 26.11 5.08 -6.31
N ILE A 266 25.34 5.13 -5.22
CA ILE A 266 23.88 5.15 -5.25
C ILE A 266 23.48 6.63 -5.18
N LEU A 267 22.69 7.12 -6.14
CA LEU A 267 22.30 8.53 -6.14
C LEU A 267 21.20 8.82 -5.09
N TYR A 268 20.30 7.85 -4.84
CA TYR A 268 19.08 8.05 -4.05
C TYR A 268 18.43 6.71 -3.62
N ILE A 269 18.03 6.57 -2.35
CA ILE A 269 17.26 5.42 -1.81
C ILE A 269 16.03 5.88 -1.04
N GLU A 270 14.82 5.86 -1.63
CA GLU A 270 13.58 6.29 -0.95
C GLU A 270 12.86 5.18 -0.23
N LEU A 271 12.55 5.37 1.05
CA LEU A 271 11.72 4.45 1.82
C LEU A 271 10.37 5.09 2.06
N GLU A 272 9.32 4.53 1.48
CA GLU A 272 7.97 5.02 1.66
C GLU A 272 7.11 3.99 2.37
N VAL A 273 6.61 4.40 3.54
CA VAL A 273 5.82 3.56 4.43
C VAL A 273 4.55 4.29 4.81
N MET A 274 3.40 3.71 4.46
CA MET A 274 2.10 4.21 4.94
C MET A 274 1.73 3.66 6.32
N ASP A 275 1.46 4.57 7.26
CA ASP A 275 0.73 4.30 8.50
C ASP A 275 -0.55 5.17 8.59
N ASP A 276 -1.70 4.53 8.47
CA ASP A 276 -3.02 5.19 8.50
C ASP A 276 -3.39 5.82 9.86
N ARG A 277 -2.65 5.55 10.95
CA ARG A 277 -2.98 6.12 12.27
C ARG A 277 -2.46 7.54 12.51
N ASN A 278 -1.54 8.04 11.70
CA ASN A 278 -0.89 9.34 11.96
C ASN A 278 -0.49 10.18 10.74
N HIS A 279 -0.87 9.80 9.51
CA HIS A 279 -0.34 10.45 8.28
C HIS A 279 1.19 10.57 8.28
N SER A 280 1.90 9.77 9.09
CA SER A 280 3.34 9.88 9.23
C SER A 280 3.99 8.85 8.32
N SER A 281 4.63 9.31 7.25
CA SER A 281 5.66 8.51 6.59
C SER A 281 6.83 8.34 7.55
N VAL A 282 7.37 7.12 7.63
CA VAL A 282 8.77 6.96 8.05
C VAL A 282 9.59 7.01 6.77
N GLY A 283 9.68 8.22 6.21
CA GLY A 283 10.51 8.53 5.06
C GLY A 283 11.92 8.92 5.50
N GLY A 284 12.94 8.32 4.88
CA GLY A 284 14.26 8.95 4.83
C GLY A 284 15.32 8.09 4.16
N ILE A 285 16.32 8.82 3.65
CA ILE A 285 17.30 8.46 2.62
C ILE A 285 18.60 9.20 2.91
N PHE A 286 19.75 8.66 2.47
CA PHE A 286 20.82 9.30 1.65
C PHE A 286 22.13 8.52 1.83
N VAL A 287 22.78 8.13 0.72
CA VAL A 287 24.24 7.91 0.68
C VAL A 287 24.76 8.61 -0.56
N LEU A 288 25.64 9.59 -0.37
CA LEU A 288 26.37 10.27 -1.44
C LEU A 288 27.66 9.48 -1.74
N PRO A 289 28.09 9.35 -3.00
CA PRO A 289 29.46 8.97 -3.30
C PRO A 289 30.42 10.08 -2.87
N LYS A 290 31.56 9.68 -2.29
CA LYS A 290 32.59 10.56 -1.72
C LYS A 290 33.33 11.42 -2.76
N ASP A 291 33.04 11.26 -4.05
CA ASP A 291 34.01 11.62 -5.10
C ASP A 291 33.53 12.66 -6.13
N ARG A 292 32.32 13.26 -6.03
CA ARG A 292 31.81 14.12 -7.13
C ARG A 292 31.05 15.40 -6.80
N TYR A 293 31.23 15.98 -5.62
CA TYR A 293 31.02 17.41 -5.43
C TYR A 293 32.19 17.94 -4.61
N GLY A 294 32.83 19.02 -5.11
CA GLY A 294 33.99 19.63 -4.47
C GLY A 294 33.73 19.90 -3.00
N THR A 295 34.80 19.79 -2.21
CA THR A 295 34.92 20.28 -0.84
C THR A 295 34.03 21.48 -0.60
N PHE A 296 32.96 21.30 0.18
CA PHE A 296 32.28 22.42 0.80
C PHE A 296 33.26 22.95 1.85
N ASP A 297 33.70 24.20 1.65
CA ASP A 297 34.55 24.94 2.56
C ASP A 297 33.74 25.19 3.84
N GLU A 298 34.16 24.60 4.95
CA GLU A 298 33.60 24.83 6.30
C GLU A 298 34.11 26.17 6.87
N SER A 299 33.87 27.26 6.15
CA SER A 299 34.11 28.61 6.64
C SER A 299 32.88 29.49 6.40
N TRP A 300 31.88 29.29 7.25
CA TRP A 300 30.91 30.33 7.59
C TRP A 300 30.95 30.48 9.11
N GLU A 301 31.94 31.25 9.57
CA GLU A 301 31.92 31.88 10.88
C GLU A 301 30.72 32.85 10.91
N GLY A 302 29.99 32.79 12.02
CA GLY A 302 28.93 33.75 12.29
C GLY A 302 29.52 35.12 12.61
N GLU A 303 28.84 36.16 12.15
CA GLU A 303 28.83 37.46 12.81
C GLU A 303 27.37 37.90 12.95
N GLU A 304 26.86 37.83 14.18
CA GLU A 304 25.88 38.78 14.68
C GLU A 304 26.67 39.93 15.31
N GLU A 305 26.31 41.15 14.90
CA GLU A 305 26.74 42.50 15.34
C GLU A 305 28.18 42.98 15.04
#